data_AF-A0A3B9PMF7-F1
#
_entry.id   AF-A0A3B9PMF7-F1
#
_cell.length_a   1.000
_cell.length_b   1.000
_cell.length_c   1.000
_cell.angle_alpha   90.00
_cell.angle_beta   90.00
_cell.angle_gamma   90.00
#
_symmetry.space_group_name_H-M   'P 1'
#
loop_
_entity.id
_entity.type
_entity.pdbx_description
1 polymer ?
#
loop_
_entity_poly.entity_id
_entity_poly.type
_entity_poly.pdbx_seq_one_letter_code
_entity_poly.pdbx_strand_id
1 'polypeptide(L)'
;FEQRCNMAQVALEPLPDEIAARKGSESGDELESHGRVDIDHLTMGDELILKGLIERHVRFAGSVRAREILNNWGVWRKKFVKVFPHEYRRALAEMAEQREAEKEAA
;
A
#
# COMPACT_ATOMS: atom_id res chain seq x y z
N PHE A 1 4.13 -4.54 18.98
CA PHE A 1 4.88 -4.64 17.72
C PHE A 1 5.98 -3.58 17.71
N GLU A 2 5.62 -2.31 17.81
CA GLU A 2 6.52 -1.15 17.88
C GLU A 2 7.75 -1.30 18.79
N GLN A 3 7.58 -1.79 20.02
CA GLN A 3 8.70 -2.02 20.95
C GLN A 3 9.80 -2.98 20.44
N ARG A 4 9.52 -3.73 19.36
CA ARG A 4 10.46 -4.68 18.74
C ARG A 4 10.97 -4.21 17.38
N CYS A 5 10.66 -2.98 16.97
CA CYS A 5 11.10 -2.39 15.71
C CYS A 5 12.34 -1.50 15.92
N ASN A 6 13.23 -1.46 14.92
CA ASN A 6 14.35 -0.52 14.93
C ASN A 6 13.89 0.89 14.54
N MET A 7 13.35 1.63 15.50
CA MET A 7 12.79 2.97 15.28
C MET A 7 13.83 4.02 14.85
N ALA A 8 15.13 3.73 14.96
CA ALA A 8 16.17 4.61 14.43
C ALA A 8 16.26 4.57 12.89
N GLN A 9 15.77 3.50 12.26
CA GLN A 9 15.87 3.28 10.81
C GLN A 9 14.52 3.21 10.11
N VAL A 10 13.42 3.03 10.84
CA VAL A 10 12.08 2.90 10.25
C VAL A 10 11.06 3.76 10.96
N ALA A 11 10.12 4.29 10.18
CA ALA A 11 8.88 4.84 10.69
C ALA A 11 7.77 3.79 10.63
N LEU A 12 6.82 3.90 11.56
CA LEU A 12 5.58 3.14 11.57
C LEU A 12 4.43 4.10 11.26
N GLU A 13 3.73 3.85 10.17
CA GLU A 13 2.64 4.70 9.69
C GLU A 13 1.33 3.88 9.66
N PRO A 14 0.20 4.44 10.14
CA PRO A 14 -1.09 3.76 9.99
C PRO A 14 -1.46 3.66 8.51
N LEU A 15 -2.14 2.58 8.12
CA LEU A 15 -2.62 2.43 6.75
C LEU A 15 -3.71 3.49 6.45
N PRO A 16 -3.56 4.34 5.42
CA PRO A 16 -4.59 5.31 5.03
C PRO A 16 -5.85 4.62 4.50
N ASP A 17 -7.01 5.27 4.61
CA ASP A 17 -8.32 4.76 4.14
C ASP A 17 -8.60 5.26 2.72
N GLU A 18 -7.72 4.85 1.82
CA GLU A 18 -7.68 5.30 0.43
C GLU A 18 -8.90 4.80 -0.35
N ILE A 19 -9.34 3.57 -0.11
CA ILE A 19 -10.50 2.98 -0.80
C ILE A 19 -11.77 3.75 -0.42
N ALA A 20 -11.95 4.08 0.88
CA ALA A 20 -13.10 4.88 1.28
C ALA A 20 -13.01 6.32 0.77
N ALA A 21 -11.81 6.92 0.72
CA ALA A 21 -11.61 8.26 0.17
C ALA A 21 -11.87 8.33 -1.34
N ARG A 22 -11.63 7.23 -2.07
CA ARG A 22 -11.86 7.14 -3.52
C ARG A 22 -13.32 6.88 -3.90
N LYS A 23 -14.10 6.25 -3.00
CA LYS A 23 -15.53 6.01 -3.18
C LYS A 23 -16.26 7.33 -3.45
N GLY A 24 -16.78 7.49 -4.68
CA GLY A 24 -17.48 8.70 -5.12
C GLY A 24 -16.62 9.71 -5.89
N SER A 25 -15.35 9.41 -6.19
CA SER A 25 -14.53 10.19 -7.12
C SER A 25 -14.76 9.76 -8.57
N GLU A 26 -14.53 10.66 -9.55
CA GLU A 26 -14.71 10.39 -10.99
C GLU A 26 -13.78 9.28 -11.53
N SER A 27 -12.71 8.95 -10.80
CA SER A 27 -11.91 7.74 -11.02
C SER A 27 -12.63 6.55 -10.40
N GLY A 28 -13.49 5.89 -11.18
CA GLY A 28 -14.44 4.87 -10.71
C GLY A 28 -13.91 3.77 -9.77
N ASP A 29 -14.85 3.12 -9.10
CA ASP A 29 -14.63 2.07 -8.07
C ASP A 29 -13.94 0.80 -8.60
N GLU A 30 -13.81 0.65 -9.92
CA GLU A 30 -13.28 -0.56 -10.56
C GLU A 30 -11.76 -0.48 -10.77
N LEU A 31 -11.02 -0.94 -9.76
CA LEU A 31 -9.73 -1.58 -9.99
C LEU A 31 -9.81 -3.08 -9.61
N GLU A 32 -10.94 -3.73 -9.87
CA GLU A 32 -11.15 -5.16 -9.55
C GLU A 32 -10.83 -6.08 -10.73
N SER A 33 -9.57 -6.08 -11.16
CA SER A 33 -9.02 -7.24 -11.88
C SER A 33 -8.33 -8.14 -10.85
N HIS A 34 -9.15 -8.85 -10.05
CA HIS A 34 -8.80 -9.86 -9.05
C HIS A 34 -7.34 -10.35 -9.09
N GLY A 35 -6.42 -9.64 -8.43
CA GLY A 35 -5.00 -10.01 -8.33
C GLY A 35 -4.22 -10.23 -9.63
N ARG A 36 -4.75 -9.82 -10.80
CA ARG A 36 -4.11 -9.93 -12.13
C ARG A 36 -3.37 -8.65 -12.57
N VAL A 37 -3.59 -7.54 -11.86
CA VAL A 37 -2.87 -6.28 -12.10
C VAL A 37 -1.50 -6.36 -11.44
N ASP A 38 -0.46 -5.88 -12.11
CA ASP A 38 0.86 -5.74 -11.52
C ASP A 38 0.83 -4.74 -10.36
N ILE A 39 1.43 -5.12 -9.24
CA ILE A 39 1.43 -4.33 -8.01
C ILE A 39 2.64 -3.41 -8.08
N ASP A 40 2.39 -2.11 -8.18
CA ASP A 40 3.43 -1.09 -8.19
C ASP A 40 3.29 -0.17 -6.98
N HIS A 41 4.29 -0.21 -6.11
CA HIS A 41 4.36 0.57 -4.88
C HIS A 41 4.62 2.06 -5.11
N LEU A 42 4.98 2.47 -6.32
CA LEU A 42 5.24 3.87 -6.67
C LEU A 42 3.99 4.58 -7.20
N THR A 43 3.04 3.84 -7.78
CA THR A 43 1.89 4.39 -8.49
C THR A 43 0.55 3.99 -7.89
N MET A 44 0.51 2.93 -7.08
CA MET A 44 -0.71 2.48 -6.41
C MET A 44 -0.72 2.90 -4.94
N GLY A 45 -1.93 3.09 -4.40
CA GLY A 45 -2.15 3.34 -2.98
C GLY A 45 -1.81 2.12 -2.12
N ASP A 46 -1.29 2.38 -0.91
CA ASP A 46 -0.85 1.34 0.03
C ASP A 46 -1.98 0.36 0.39
N GLU A 47 -3.21 0.86 0.54
CA GLU A 47 -4.35 0.02 0.89
C GLU A 47 -4.70 -0.94 -0.25
N LEU A 48 -4.66 -0.45 -1.48
CA LEU A 48 -4.94 -1.25 -2.68
C LEU A 48 -3.88 -2.34 -2.87
N ILE A 49 -2.60 -1.96 -2.73
CA ILE A 49 -1.48 -2.89 -2.79
C ILE A 49 -1.66 -4.01 -1.76
N LEU A 50 -1.91 -3.64 -0.50
CA LEU A 50 -2.04 -4.59 0.59
C LEU A 50 -3.23 -5.54 0.36
N LYS A 51 -4.41 -5.00 0.02
CA LYS A 51 -5.59 -5.82 -0.25
C LYS A 51 -5.34 -6.79 -1.41
N GLY A 52 -4.72 -6.33 -2.51
CA GLY A 52 -4.37 -7.15 -3.66
C GLY A 52 -3.35 -8.26 -3.33
N LEU A 53 -2.34 -7.99 -2.49
CA LEU A 53 -1.42 -9.02 -2.01
C LEU A 53 -2.12 -10.09 -1.16
N ILE A 54 -3.04 -9.68 -0.29
CA ILE A 54 -3.83 -10.60 0.54
C ILE A 54 -4.75 -11.47 -0.33
N GLU A 55 -5.38 -10.90 -1.35
CA GLU A 55 -6.18 -11.65 -2.35
C GLU A 55 -5.33 -12.69 -3.09
N ARG A 56 -4.14 -12.30 -3.56
CA ARG A 56 -3.19 -13.24 -4.18
C ARG A 56 -2.82 -14.36 -3.21
N HIS A 57 -2.60 -14.04 -1.93
CA HIS A 57 -2.30 -15.06 -0.92
C HIS A 57 -3.48 -16.02 -0.68
N VAL A 58 -4.73 -15.56 -0.68
CA VAL A 58 -5.90 -16.46 -0.64
C VAL A 58 -5.94 -17.36 -1.87
N ARG A 59 -5.69 -16.81 -3.06
CA ARG A 59 -5.72 -17.56 -4.31
C ARG A 59 -4.64 -18.64 -4.37
N PHE A 60 -3.40 -18.30 -4.06
CA PHE A 60 -2.26 -19.19 -4.26
C PHE A 60 -1.98 -20.10 -3.06
N ALA A 61 -2.31 -19.67 -1.84
CA ALA A 61 -2.03 -20.45 -0.63
C ALA A 61 -3.31 -20.97 0.08
N GLY A 62 -4.51 -20.62 -0.39
CA GLY A 62 -5.76 -21.07 0.22
C GLY A 62 -5.98 -20.58 1.66
N SER A 63 -5.31 -19.51 2.07
CA SER A 63 -5.26 -19.06 3.46
C SER A 63 -6.64 -18.64 4.00
N VAL A 64 -7.16 -19.42 4.95
CA VAL A 64 -8.42 -19.13 5.66
C VAL A 64 -8.33 -17.79 6.38
N ARG A 65 -7.19 -17.52 7.02
CA ARG A 65 -6.96 -16.27 7.74
C ARG A 65 -6.99 -15.05 6.81
N ALA A 66 -6.38 -15.14 5.64
CA ALA A 66 -6.42 -14.05 4.67
C ALA A 66 -7.86 -13.82 4.15
N ARG A 67 -8.65 -14.88 3.98
CA ARG A 67 -10.07 -14.78 3.62
C ARG A 67 -10.88 -14.07 4.71
N GLU A 68 -10.65 -14.40 5.98
CA GLU A 68 -11.29 -13.69 7.11
C GLU A 68 -10.94 -12.20 7.15
N ILE A 69 -9.68 -11.87 6.85
CA ILE A 69 -9.20 -10.49 6.80
C ILE A 69 -9.93 -9.71 5.70
N LEU A 70 -10.02 -10.26 4.49
CA LEU A 70 -10.72 -9.63 3.36
C LEU A 70 -12.22 -9.47 3.65
N ASN A 71 -12.87 -10.49 4.23
CA ASN A 71 -14.30 -10.43 4.56
C ASN A 71 -14.63 -9.36 5.61
N ASN A 72 -13.67 -8.98 6.46
CA ASN A 72 -13.85 -8.00 7.52
C ASN A 72 -12.89 -6.81 7.36
N TRP A 73 -12.63 -6.41 6.11
CA TRP A 73 -11.54 -5.49 5.77
C TRP A 73 -11.54 -4.19 6.58
N GLY A 74 -12.69 -3.52 6.74
CA GLY A 74 -12.80 -2.27 7.49
C GLY A 74 -12.35 -2.34 8.96
N VAL A 75 -12.41 -3.53 9.57
CA VAL A 75 -11.91 -3.78 10.94
C VAL A 75 -10.43 -4.15 10.93
N TRP A 76 -10.01 -5.01 9.99
CA TRP A 76 -8.63 -5.50 9.93
C TRP A 76 -7.64 -4.46 9.40
N ARG A 77 -8.04 -3.61 8.45
CA ARG A 77 -7.17 -2.57 7.87
C ARG A 77 -6.55 -1.67 8.94
N LYS A 78 -7.32 -1.34 9.97
CA LYS A 78 -6.89 -0.48 11.10
C LYS A 78 -5.82 -1.13 11.98
N LYS A 79 -5.59 -2.44 11.83
CA LYS A 79 -4.57 -3.20 12.56
C LYS A 79 -3.28 -3.35 11.78
N PHE A 80 -3.28 -2.99 10.49
CA PHE A 80 -2.06 -2.95 9.68
C PHE A 80 -1.31 -1.65 9.92
N VAL A 81 0.02 -1.77 9.91
CA VAL A 81 0.95 -0.66 10.07
C VAL A 81 1.96 -0.77 8.94
N LYS A 82 2.13 0.31 8.19
CA LYS A 82 3.17 0.44 7.17
C LYS A 82 4.49 0.67 7.87
N VAL A 83 5.46 -0.20 7.58
CA VAL A 83 6.85 -0.03 8.03
C VAL A 83 7.60 0.63 6.88
N PHE A 84 8.14 1.82 7.11
CA PHE A 84 8.80 2.58 6.05
C PHE A 84 10.21 3.03 6.45
N PRO A 85 11.26 2.47 5.81
CA PRO A 85 12.64 2.84 6.12
C PRO A 85 12.94 4.31 5.79
N HIS A 86 13.69 4.99 6.65
CA HIS A 86 14.04 6.41 6.45
C HIS A 86 14.92 6.62 5.21
N GLU A 87 15.92 5.76 5.01
CA GLU A 87 16.81 5.83 3.86
C GLU A 87 16.06 5.61 2.53
N TYR A 88 15.07 4.71 2.55
CA TYR A 88 14.25 4.47 1.38
C TYR A 88 13.32 5.65 1.08
N ARG A 89 12.74 6.27 2.11
CA ARG A 89 11.98 7.53 1.96
C ARG A 89 12.83 8.62 1.31
N ARG A 90 14.08 8.77 1.77
CA ARG A 90 15.01 9.76 1.22
C ARG A 90 15.31 9.48 -0.25
N ALA A 91 15.64 8.23 -0.59
CA ALA A 91 15.92 7.85 -1.97
C ALA A 91 14.71 8.09 -2.90
N LEU A 92 13.49 7.83 -2.44
CA LEU A 92 12.28 8.13 -3.21
C LEU A 92 12.07 9.62 -3.46
N ALA A 93 12.36 10.47 -2.46
CA ALA A 93 12.29 11.92 -2.60
C ALA A 93 13.35 12.43 -3.60
N GLU A 94 14.60 12.00 -3.47
CA GLU A 94 15.68 12.34 -4.39
C GLU A 94 15.34 11.94 -5.85
N MET A 95 14.80 10.72 -6.06
CA MET A 95 14.36 10.27 -7.38
C MET A 95 13.15 11.06 -7.91
N ALA A 96 12.31 11.62 -7.05
CA ALA A 96 11.20 12.47 -7.47
C ALA A 96 11.71 13.85 -7.89
N GLU A 97 12.62 14.46 -7.11
CA GLU A 97 13.25 15.74 -7.43
C GLU A 97 14.04 15.68 -8.74
N GLN A 98 14.82 14.61 -8.96
CA GLN A 98 15.53 14.39 -10.23
C GLN A 98 14.58 14.33 -11.42
N ARG A 99 13.47 13.58 -11.28
CA ARG A 99 12.45 13.47 -12.33
C ARG A 99 11.77 14.80 -12.64
N GLU A 100 11.55 15.66 -11.65
CA GLU A 100 11.01 17.00 -11.88
C GLU A 100 12.03 17.92 -12.56
N ALA A 101 13.29 17.91 -12.12
CA ALA A 101 14.35 18.71 -12.73
C ALA A 101 14.59 18.33 -14.21
N GLU A 102 14.52 17.04 -14.55
CA GLU A 102 14.62 16.56 -15.94
C GLU A 102 13.44 17.03 -16.81
N LYS A 103 12.22 17.13 -16.24
CA LYS A 103 11.05 17.64 -16.95
C LYS A 103 11.14 19.15 -17.19
N GLU A 104 11.68 19.92 -16.24
CA GLU A 104 11.85 21.37 -16.36
C GLU A 104 12.94 21.77 -17.37
N ALA A 105 13.93 20.90 -17.59
CA ALA A 105 15.02 21.12 -18.53
C ALA A 105 14.67 20.74 -19.98
N ALA A 106 13.56 20.05 -20.22
CA ALA A 106 13.09 19.55 -21.52
C ALA A 106 12.04 20.48 -22.16
#